data_AF-A0AA41VVP4-F1
#
_entry.id   AF-A0AA41VVP4-F1
#
_cell.length_a   1.000
_cell.length_b   1.000
_cell.length_c   1.000
_cell.angle_alpha   90.00
_cell.angle_beta   90.00
_cell.angle_gamma   90.00
#
_symmetry.space_group_name_H-M   'P 1'
#
loop_
_entity.id
_entity.type
_entity.pdbx_description
1 polymer ?
#
loop_
_entity_poly.entity_id
_entity_poly.type
_entity_poly.pdbx_seq_one_letter_code
_entity_poly.pdbx_strand_id
1 'polypeptide(L)'
;MVDLIDFSERVIEIARKRARLNDSSSCSSDLKYLQLDLKLKTQRLALERSILTGIDYSASYVETNKAIERRIEEDLEEDTDNRLNTKKVVVLDDGDVCSICLQDIDTAGGGDYGGARVLSCSHTFHSRCISEWRKRKTNCPLCRHDMEKQKQERCTVKRRKVEKKKNPVIIIL
;
A
#
# COMPACT_ATOMS: atom_id res chain seq x y z
N MET A 1 19.95 -9.75 28.11
CA MET A 1 20.94 -10.07 27.07
C MET A 1 20.19 -9.91 25.76
N VAL A 2 20.51 -8.91 24.94
CA VAL A 2 19.73 -8.61 23.72
C VAL A 2 20.27 -9.55 22.65
N ASP A 3 19.56 -10.65 22.41
CA ASP A 3 20.03 -11.74 21.54
C ASP A 3 20.09 -11.31 20.06
N LEU A 4 20.92 -11.99 19.27
CA LEU A 4 21.08 -11.79 17.81
C LEU A 4 19.76 -11.76 17.02
N ILE A 5 18.70 -12.34 17.58
CA ILE A 5 17.33 -12.34 17.04
C ILE A 5 16.74 -10.91 17.07
N ASP A 6 16.94 -10.13 18.14
CA ASP A 6 16.45 -8.74 18.27
C ASP A 6 17.07 -7.81 17.21
N PHE A 7 18.36 -8.01 16.89
CA PHE A 7 19.05 -7.23 15.87
C PHE A 7 18.41 -7.47 14.49
N SER A 8 18.09 -8.71 14.16
CA SER A 8 17.48 -9.06 12.86
C SER A 8 16.08 -8.46 12.69
N GLU A 9 15.22 -8.53 13.70
CA GLU A 9 13.87 -7.97 13.65
C GLU A 9 13.89 -6.44 13.49
N ARG A 10 14.79 -5.77 14.20
CA ARG A 10 14.94 -4.31 14.14
C ARG A 10 15.51 -3.83 12.80
N VAL A 11 16.41 -4.61 12.18
CA VAL A 11 16.85 -4.37 10.79
C VAL A 11 15.65 -4.47 9.84
N ILE A 12 14.82 -5.50 9.97
CA ILE A 12 13.63 -5.71 9.14
C ILE A 12 12.63 -4.56 9.31
N GLU A 13 12.39 -4.11 10.55
CA GLU A 13 11.48 -2.99 10.83
C GLU A 13 11.96 -1.70 10.16
N ILE A 14 13.26 -1.39 10.29
CA ILE A 14 13.85 -0.19 9.68
C ILE A 14 13.80 -0.28 8.15
N ALA A 15 14.11 -1.44 7.57
CA ALA A 15 14.04 -1.68 6.13
C ALA A 15 12.64 -1.44 5.57
N ARG A 16 11.61 -2.04 6.17
CA ARG A 16 10.20 -1.87 5.75
C ARG A 16 9.74 -0.41 5.81
N LYS A 17 10.15 0.33 6.84
CA LYS A 17 9.80 1.76 6.97
C LYS A 17 10.51 2.62 5.93
N ARG A 18 11.78 2.32 5.61
CA ARG A 18 12.52 3.01 4.54
C ARG A 18 11.91 2.75 3.16
N ALA A 19 11.54 1.50 2.86
CA ALA A 19 10.88 1.14 1.60
C ALA A 19 9.56 1.92 1.40
N ARG A 20 8.69 1.95 2.42
CA ARG A 20 7.42 2.71 2.37
C ARG A 20 7.60 4.21 2.13
N LEU A 21 8.68 4.80 2.66
CA LEU A 21 8.97 6.22 2.45
C LEU A 21 9.41 6.54 1.02
N ASN A 22 10.10 5.60 0.37
CA ASN A 22 10.52 5.77 -1.02
C ASN A 22 9.32 5.70 -1.98
N ASP A 23 8.26 4.97 -1.63
CA ASP A 23 7.03 4.84 -2.42
C ASP A 23 6.02 5.98 -2.17
N SER A 24 6.09 6.64 -1.00
CA SER A 24 5.11 7.64 -0.59
C SER A 24 5.37 9.03 -1.20
N SER A 25 4.44 9.50 -2.03
CA SER A 25 4.33 10.89 -2.50
C SER A 25 3.75 11.85 -1.45
N SER A 26 4.10 11.68 -0.16
CA SER A 26 3.54 12.46 0.95
C SER A 26 4.21 13.83 1.14
N CYS A 27 3.50 14.75 1.80
CA CYS A 27 3.87 16.14 2.05
C CYS A 27 5.30 16.33 2.61
N SER A 28 5.99 17.38 2.13
CA SER A 28 7.45 17.58 2.23
C SER A 28 8.01 17.68 3.67
N SER A 29 7.24 18.16 4.65
CA SER A 29 7.72 18.36 6.03
C SER A 29 7.79 17.05 6.81
N ASP A 30 6.76 16.22 6.74
CA ASP A 30 6.64 15.00 7.55
C ASP A 30 7.61 13.90 7.06
N LEU A 31 7.87 13.87 5.75
CA LEU A 31 8.86 12.99 5.14
C LEU A 31 10.26 13.21 5.71
N LYS A 32 10.65 14.47 5.94
CA LYS A 32 11.97 14.83 6.47
C LYS A 32 12.15 14.38 7.92
N TYR A 33 11.13 14.52 8.76
CA TYR A 33 11.16 14.05 10.14
C TYR A 33 11.23 12.53 10.21
N LEU A 34 10.48 11.83 9.36
CA LEU A 34 10.50 10.37 9.35
C LEU A 34 11.82 9.80 8.81
N GLN A 35 12.44 10.44 7.81
CA GLN A 35 13.81 10.12 7.37
C GLN A 35 14.84 10.32 8.49
N LEU A 36 14.71 11.41 9.27
CA LEU A 36 15.60 11.68 10.40
C LEU A 36 15.43 10.65 11.53
N ASP A 37 14.19 10.31 11.88
CA ASP A 37 13.88 9.28 12.87
C ASP A 37 14.47 7.91 12.47
N LEU A 38 14.34 7.53 11.20
CA LEU A 38 14.94 6.29 10.70
C LEU A 38 16.46 6.31 10.73
N LYS A 39 17.09 7.46 10.43
CA LYS A 39 18.54 7.62 10.55
C LYS A 39 19.01 7.45 12.00
N LEU A 40 18.29 8.05 12.95
CA LEU A 40 18.59 7.91 14.38
C LEU A 40 18.39 6.47 14.88
N LYS A 41 17.34 5.79 14.44
CA LYS A 41 17.10 4.38 14.78
C LYS A 41 18.21 3.46 14.25
N THR A 42 18.72 3.71 13.05
CA THR A 42 19.86 2.96 12.52
C THR A 42 21.14 3.21 13.31
N GLN A 43 21.44 4.46 13.66
CA GLN A 43 22.60 4.79 14.49
C GLN A 43 22.52 4.13 15.88
N ARG A 44 21.34 4.18 16.51
CA ARG A 44 21.10 3.53 17.80
C ARG A 44 21.32 2.02 17.74
N LEU A 45 20.80 1.35 16.73
CA LEU A 45 20.97 -0.08 16.54
C LEU A 45 22.46 -0.46 16.35
N ALA A 46 23.19 0.31 15.55
CA ALA A 46 24.62 0.12 15.33
C ALA A 46 25.44 0.33 16.62
N LEU A 47 25.07 1.32 17.43
CA LEU A 47 25.70 1.59 18.72
C LEU A 47 25.45 0.46 19.72
N GLU A 48 24.22 0.01 19.86
CA GLU A 48 23.87 -1.11 20.74
C GLU A 48 24.63 -2.38 20.34
N ARG A 49 24.72 -2.69 19.04
CA ARG A 49 25.54 -3.80 18.53
C ARG A 49 27.03 -3.62 18.84
N SER A 50 27.59 -2.43 18.63
CA SER A 50 28.99 -2.11 18.94
C SER A 50 29.32 -2.33 20.42
N ILE A 51 28.44 -1.87 21.31
CA ILE A 51 28.58 -2.06 22.77
C ILE A 51 28.50 -3.55 23.13
N LEU A 52 27.59 -4.30 22.52
CA LEU A 52 27.39 -5.72 22.84
C LEU A 52 28.50 -6.62 22.30
N THR A 53 29.00 -6.36 21.10
CA THR A 53 30.01 -7.21 20.43
C THR A 53 31.44 -6.73 20.64
N GLY A 54 31.64 -5.52 21.15
CA GLY A 54 32.96 -4.89 21.27
C GLY A 54 33.58 -4.48 19.93
N ILE A 55 32.82 -4.51 18.83
CA ILE A 55 33.29 -4.08 17.51
C ILE A 55 33.23 -2.55 17.42
N ASP A 56 34.13 -1.95 16.65
CA ASP A 56 34.14 -0.51 16.38
C ASP A 56 32.79 -0.01 15.83
N TYR A 57 32.33 1.14 16.33
CA TYR A 57 31.03 1.69 15.95
C TYR A 57 30.93 2.00 14.46
N SER A 58 32.00 2.48 13.83
CA SER A 58 31.98 2.79 12.40
C SER A 58 31.81 1.52 11.57
N ALA A 59 32.48 0.43 11.94
CA ALA A 59 32.30 -0.89 11.33
C ALA A 59 30.88 -1.43 11.55
N SER A 60 30.39 -1.39 12.80
CA SER A 60 29.02 -1.79 13.16
C SER A 60 27.95 -1.00 12.39
N TYR A 61 28.17 0.31 12.19
CA TYR A 61 27.26 1.18 11.46
C TYR A 61 27.22 0.86 9.96
N VAL A 62 28.38 0.61 9.34
CA VAL A 62 28.46 0.19 7.94
C VAL A 62 27.76 -1.17 7.75
N GLU A 63 28.02 -2.13 8.62
CA GLU A 63 27.37 -3.44 8.59
C GLU A 63 25.85 -3.34 8.73
N THR A 64 25.38 -2.51 9.66
CA THR A 64 23.95 -2.31 9.92
C THR A 64 23.26 -1.67 8.72
N ASN A 65 23.86 -0.65 8.08
CA ASN A 65 23.30 -0.06 6.87
C ASN A 65 23.26 -1.05 5.71
N LYS A 66 24.34 -1.81 5.49
CA LYS A 66 24.36 -2.87 4.46
C LYS A 66 23.30 -3.94 4.72
N ALA A 67 23.06 -4.31 5.97
CA ALA A 67 22.02 -5.27 6.33
C ALA A 67 20.61 -4.73 6.04
N ILE A 68 20.37 -3.44 6.33
CA ILE A 68 19.10 -2.76 6.00
C ILE A 68 18.92 -2.67 4.49
N GLU A 69 19.96 -2.28 3.74
CA GLU A 69 19.92 -2.15 2.28
C GLU A 69 19.65 -3.49 1.59
N ARG A 70 20.36 -4.57 2.00
CA ARG A 70 20.06 -5.92 1.50
C ARG A 70 18.62 -6.32 1.77
N ARG A 71 18.08 -6.00 2.95
CA ARG A 71 16.70 -6.35 3.28
C ARG A 71 15.68 -5.58 2.45
N ILE A 72 15.96 -4.31 2.14
CA ILE A 72 15.15 -3.52 1.21
C ILE A 72 15.18 -4.17 -0.18
N GLU A 73 16.34 -4.60 -0.65
CA GLU A 73 16.51 -5.25 -1.96
C GLU A 73 15.81 -6.62 -2.02
N GLU A 74 15.96 -7.46 -0.98
CA GLU A 74 15.26 -8.74 -0.83
C GLU A 74 13.73 -8.57 -0.88
N ASP A 75 13.17 -7.60 -0.14
CA ASP A 75 11.73 -7.31 -0.14
C ASP A 75 11.24 -6.76 -1.51
N LEU A 76 12.13 -6.20 -2.34
CA LEU A 76 11.81 -5.75 -3.71
C LEU A 76 11.90 -6.89 -4.74
N GLU A 77 12.81 -7.85 -4.54
CA GLU A 77 12.93 -9.04 -5.39
C GLU A 77 11.72 -9.97 -5.25
N GLU A 78 11.16 -10.10 -4.03
CA GLU A 78 9.92 -10.84 -3.78
C GLU A 78 8.71 -10.25 -4.53
N ASP A 79 8.75 -8.95 -4.87
CA ASP A 79 7.72 -8.27 -5.65
C ASP A 79 7.96 -8.38 -7.18
N THR A 80 9.18 -8.69 -7.63
CA THR A 80 9.47 -8.86 -9.07
C THR A 80 8.89 -10.15 -9.67
N ASP A 81 8.81 -11.23 -8.88
CA ASP A 81 8.10 -12.46 -9.29
C ASP A 81 6.57 -12.28 -9.25
N ASN A 82 6.09 -11.31 -8.47
CA ASN A 82 4.68 -10.92 -8.40
C ASN A 82 4.28 -9.86 -9.45
N ARG A 83 5.22 -9.09 -10.03
CA ARG A 83 4.93 -8.05 -11.03
C ARG A 83 4.48 -8.59 -12.40
N LEU A 84 4.64 -9.89 -12.67
CA LEU A 84 3.97 -10.54 -13.80
C LEU A 84 2.58 -11.12 -13.44
N ASN A 85 2.16 -11.09 -12.16
CA ASN A 85 0.91 -11.71 -11.68
C ASN A 85 0.03 -10.88 -10.72
N THR A 86 0.36 -9.63 -10.37
CA THR A 86 -0.55 -8.77 -9.59
C THR A 86 -1.69 -8.21 -10.44
N LYS A 87 -2.70 -9.04 -10.72
CA LYS A 87 -4.05 -8.51 -10.96
C LYS A 87 -4.47 -7.79 -9.69
N LYS A 88 -4.47 -6.45 -9.68
CA LYS A 88 -5.07 -5.66 -8.61
C LYS A 88 -6.55 -6.06 -8.48
N VAL A 89 -6.87 -6.77 -7.40
CA VAL A 89 -8.25 -7.17 -7.08
C VAL A 89 -8.87 -6.05 -6.26
N VAL A 90 -9.89 -5.41 -6.83
CA VAL A 90 -10.71 -4.45 -6.08
C VAL A 90 -11.97 -5.17 -5.64
N VAL A 91 -12.21 -5.13 -4.34
CA VAL A 91 -13.40 -5.70 -3.71
C VAL A 91 -14.41 -4.58 -3.59
N LEU A 92 -15.56 -4.73 -4.24
CA LEU A 92 -16.70 -3.83 -4.05
C LEU A 92 -17.68 -4.47 -3.06
N ASP A 93 -18.26 -3.63 -2.21
CA ASP A 93 -19.30 -4.01 -1.25
C ASP A 93 -20.70 -3.82 -1.87
N ASP A 94 -21.71 -4.44 -1.25
CA ASP A 94 -23.10 -4.27 -1.65
C ASP A 94 -23.56 -2.84 -1.34
N GLY A 95 -23.48 -1.96 -2.34
CA GLY A 95 -23.84 -0.54 -2.23
C GLY A 95 -22.81 0.43 -2.82
N ASP A 96 -21.79 -0.04 -3.52
CA ASP A 96 -20.88 0.87 -4.24
C ASP A 96 -21.61 1.55 -5.41
N VAL A 97 -21.87 2.85 -5.23
CA VAL A 97 -22.58 3.71 -6.18
C VAL A 97 -21.58 4.56 -6.97
N CYS A 98 -21.77 4.64 -8.28
CA CYS A 98 -21.00 5.53 -9.14
C CYS A 98 -21.39 6.99 -8.87
N SER A 99 -20.48 7.81 -8.35
CA SER A 99 -20.79 9.21 -8.03
C SER A 99 -21.01 10.13 -9.25
N ILE A 100 -20.82 9.63 -10.48
CA ILE A 100 -21.09 10.38 -11.72
C ILE A 100 -22.57 10.24 -12.13
N CYS A 101 -23.13 9.04 -12.09
CA CYS A 101 -24.52 8.77 -12.50
C CYS A 101 -25.46 8.41 -11.35
N LEU A 102 -24.92 8.28 -10.13
CA LEU A 102 -25.64 7.91 -8.91
C LEU A 102 -26.35 6.55 -8.97
N GLN A 103 -25.83 5.63 -9.77
CA GLN A 103 -26.33 4.25 -9.89
C GLN A 103 -25.30 3.22 -9.42
N ASP A 104 -25.77 2.03 -9.05
CA ASP A 104 -24.96 0.92 -8.58
C ASP A 104 -23.92 0.48 -9.61
N ILE A 105 -22.73 0.12 -9.12
CA ILE A 105 -21.62 -0.33 -9.95
C ILE A 105 -21.69 -1.86 -10.16
N ASP A 106 -22.01 -2.26 -11.39
CA ASP A 106 -22.02 -3.68 -11.77
C ASP A 106 -20.61 -4.22 -12.03
N THR A 107 -20.20 -5.20 -11.22
CA THR A 107 -18.92 -5.91 -11.37
C THR A 107 -18.95 -6.98 -12.46
N ALA A 108 -20.13 -7.45 -12.86
CA ALA A 108 -20.30 -8.57 -13.80
C ALA A 108 -20.08 -8.18 -15.28
N GLY A 109 -19.75 -6.91 -15.57
CA GLY A 109 -19.39 -6.46 -16.92
C GLY A 109 -20.56 -6.43 -17.93
N GLY A 110 -21.81 -6.58 -17.49
CA GLY A 110 -22.98 -6.78 -18.35
C GLY A 110 -24.05 -5.67 -18.36
N GLY A 111 -23.83 -4.52 -17.72
CA GLY A 111 -24.81 -3.42 -17.68
C GLY A 111 -24.54 -2.27 -18.68
N ASP A 112 -25.54 -1.40 -18.90
CA ASP A 112 -25.55 -0.29 -19.88
C ASP A 112 -24.38 0.71 -19.77
N TYR A 113 -23.74 0.76 -18.60
CA TYR A 113 -22.68 1.70 -18.24
C TYR A 113 -21.27 1.08 -18.36
N GLY A 114 -21.18 -0.19 -18.76
CA GLY A 114 -19.93 -0.89 -19.04
C GLY A 114 -19.06 -1.08 -17.80
N GLY A 115 -19.37 -2.07 -16.97
CA GLY A 115 -18.52 -2.56 -15.87
C GLY A 115 -17.96 -1.51 -14.89
N ALA A 116 -17.15 -1.99 -13.94
CA ALA A 116 -16.44 -1.16 -12.98
C ALA A 116 -15.03 -0.80 -13.48
N ARG A 117 -14.61 0.46 -13.25
CA ARG A 117 -13.26 0.95 -13.55
C ARG A 117 -12.68 1.67 -12.34
N VAL A 118 -11.48 1.26 -11.94
CA VAL A 118 -10.74 1.78 -10.79
C VAL A 118 -9.60 2.66 -11.28
N LEU A 119 -9.45 3.84 -10.69
CA LEU A 119 -8.35 4.77 -10.99
C LEU A 119 -7.11 4.49 -10.12
N SER A 120 -5.96 5.09 -10.46
CA SER A 120 -4.73 5.03 -9.63
C SER A 120 -4.96 5.52 -8.20
N CYS A 121 -5.84 6.51 -8.03
CA CYS A 121 -6.28 7.03 -6.74
C CYS A 121 -7.29 6.13 -6.00
N SER A 122 -7.45 4.86 -6.42
CA SER A 122 -8.35 3.83 -5.84
C SER A 122 -9.86 4.07 -5.93
N HIS A 123 -10.30 5.19 -6.49
CA HIS A 123 -11.73 5.44 -6.69
C HIS A 123 -12.30 4.64 -7.87
N THR A 124 -13.53 4.15 -7.70
CA THR A 124 -14.23 3.28 -8.66
C THR A 124 -15.45 3.98 -9.26
N PHE A 125 -15.63 3.83 -10.57
CA PHE A 125 -16.74 4.38 -11.34
C PHE A 125 -17.16 3.38 -12.41
N HIS A 126 -18.29 3.59 -13.09
CA HIS A 126 -18.53 2.85 -14.35
C HIS A 126 -17.51 3.24 -15.42
N SER A 127 -17.08 2.27 -16.25
CA SER A 127 -16.08 2.53 -17.30
C SER A 127 -16.55 3.60 -18.28
N ARG A 128 -17.84 3.59 -18.65
CA ARG A 128 -18.42 4.61 -19.53
C ARG A 128 -18.45 5.98 -18.87
N CYS A 129 -18.93 6.06 -17.62
CA CYS A 129 -19.04 7.32 -16.88
C CYS A 129 -17.69 8.03 -16.75
N ILE A 130 -16.64 7.30 -16.33
CA ILE A 130 -15.32 7.92 -16.17
C ILE A 130 -14.65 8.21 -17.52
N SER A 131 -14.97 7.46 -18.58
CA SER A 131 -14.47 7.73 -19.92
C SER A 131 -15.06 9.02 -20.50
N GLU A 132 -16.36 9.26 -20.31
CA GLU A 132 -17.00 10.53 -20.72
C GLU A 132 -16.49 11.72 -19.91
N TRP A 133 -16.30 11.55 -18.61
CA TRP A 133 -15.71 12.59 -17.77
C TRP A 133 -14.31 12.98 -18.26
N ARG A 134 -13.49 11.99 -18.62
CA ARG A 134 -12.12 12.20 -19.10
C ARG A 134 -12.03 13.01 -20.39
N LYS A 135 -13.06 12.99 -21.24
CA LYS A 135 -13.11 13.85 -22.43
C LYS A 135 -13.18 15.34 -22.09
N ARG A 136 -13.63 15.69 -20.88
CA ARG A 136 -13.79 17.08 -20.41
C ARG A 136 -12.76 17.48 -19.35
N LYS A 137 -12.39 16.55 -18.46
CA LYS A 137 -11.47 16.79 -17.33
C LYS A 137 -10.57 15.60 -17.10
N THR A 138 -9.27 15.83 -16.94
CA THR A 138 -8.28 14.79 -16.68
C THR A 138 -8.10 14.46 -15.20
N ASN A 139 -8.91 15.03 -14.30
CA ASN A 139 -8.85 14.78 -12.85
C ASN A 139 -9.98 13.88 -12.32
N CYS A 140 -9.71 13.10 -11.28
CA CYS A 140 -10.68 12.27 -10.59
C CYS A 140 -11.83 13.13 -10.01
N PRO A 141 -13.12 12.78 -10.25
CA PRO A 141 -14.26 13.52 -9.72
C PRO A 141 -14.30 13.63 -8.18
N LEU A 142 -13.74 12.65 -7.47
CA LEU A 142 -13.81 12.57 -6.01
C LEU A 142 -12.63 13.27 -5.32
N CYS A 143 -11.40 13.03 -5.79
CA CYS A 143 -10.19 13.51 -5.11
C CYS A 143 -9.32 14.46 -5.93
N ARG A 144 -9.72 14.79 -7.17
CA ARG A 144 -9.00 15.67 -8.10
C ARG A 144 -7.60 15.20 -8.51
N HIS A 145 -7.22 13.97 -8.19
CA HIS A 145 -5.98 13.35 -8.65
C HIS A 145 -5.93 13.29 -10.18
N ASP A 146 -4.77 13.60 -10.76
CA ASP A 146 -4.56 13.61 -12.20
C ASP A 146 -4.55 12.17 -12.77
N MET A 147 -5.33 11.96 -13.83
CA MET A 147 -5.54 10.67 -14.50
C MET A 147 -4.71 10.52 -15.78
N GLU A 148 -3.93 11.53 -16.19
CA GLU A 148 -3.22 11.56 -17.48
C GLU A 148 -2.01 10.61 -17.55
N LYS A 149 -1.50 10.15 -16.39
CA LYS A 149 -0.31 9.30 -16.29
C LYS A 149 -0.56 7.78 -16.27
N GLN A 150 -1.79 7.31 -16.54
CA GLN A 150 -2.13 5.90 -16.32
C GLN A 150 -1.93 5.02 -17.57
N LYS A 151 -0.93 4.13 -17.51
CA LYS A 151 -0.84 2.93 -18.38
C LYS A 151 -1.99 1.98 -18.02
N GLN A 152 -2.64 1.38 -19.01
CA GLN A 152 -3.81 0.53 -18.79
C GLN A 152 -3.44 -0.74 -18.00
N GLU A 153 -3.76 -0.75 -16.70
CA GLU A 153 -3.69 -1.97 -15.88
C GLU A 153 -5.08 -2.62 -15.80
N ARG A 154 -5.13 -3.90 -16.18
CA ARG A 154 -6.38 -4.68 -16.22
C ARG A 154 -6.70 -5.18 -14.81
N CYS A 155 -7.42 -4.38 -14.03
CA CYS A 155 -7.92 -4.76 -12.71
C CYS A 155 -9.09 -5.76 -12.84
N THR A 156 -9.16 -6.74 -11.93
CA THR A 156 -10.34 -7.63 -11.82
C THR A 156 -11.15 -7.25 -10.60
N VAL A 157 -12.44 -6.98 -10.79
CA VAL A 157 -13.33 -6.57 -9.71
C VAL A 157 -14.13 -7.78 -9.22
N LYS A 158 -14.16 -8.02 -7.90
CA LYS A 158 -14.91 -9.12 -7.27
C LYS A 158 -15.88 -8.55 -6.23
N ARG A 159 -17.08 -9.14 -6.08
CA ARG A 159 -18.02 -8.79 -5.00
C ARG A 159 -17.73 -9.62 -3.74
N ARG A 160 -17.83 -9.00 -2.57
CA ARG A 160 -17.96 -9.73 -1.30
C ARG A 160 -19.39 -10.22 -1.12
N LYS A 161 -19.57 -11.47 -0.66
CA LYS A 161 -20.87 -12.01 -0.23
C LYS A 161 -20.93 -11.87 1.29
N VAL A 162 -21.75 -10.97 1.81
CA VAL A 162 -21.91 -10.81 3.27
C VAL A 162 -22.88 -11.88 3.78
N GLU A 163 -22.39 -12.89 4.50
CA GLU A 163 -23.24 -13.84 5.23
C GLU A 163 -23.84 -13.17 6.47
N LYS A 164 -25.17 -12.98 6.46
CA LYS A 164 -25.92 -12.43 7.59
C LYS A 164 -25.91 -13.43 8.76
N LYS A 165 -25.04 -13.22 9.76
CA LYS A 165 -25.13 -13.95 11.04
C LYS A 165 -26.42 -13.53 11.76
N LYS A 166 -27.39 -14.45 11.87
CA LYS A 166 -28.55 -14.28 12.75
C LYS A 166 -28.06 -14.39 14.20
N ASN A 167 -28.05 -13.27 14.93
CA ASN A 167 -27.84 -13.30 16.38
C ASN A 167 -29.10 -13.88 17.05
N PRO A 168 -29.02 -14.99 17.82
CA PRO A 168 -30.14 -15.41 18.64
C PRO A 168 -30.27 -14.44 19.83
N VAL A 169 -31.45 -13.85 19.99
CA VAL A 169 -31.83 -13.11 21.20
C VAL A 169 -32.04 -14.17 22.29
N ILE A 170 -31.13 -14.24 23.27
CA ILE A 170 -31.29 -15.10 24.44
C ILE A 170 -32.32 -14.42 25.35
N ILE A 171 -33.52 -15.00 25.44
CA ILE A 171 -34.53 -14.64 26.45
C ILE A 171 -34.22 -15.50 27.68
N ILE A 172 -33.78 -14.86 28.77
CA ILE A 172 -33.65 -15.51 30.08
C ILE A 172 -35.04 -15.40 30.74
N LEU A 173 -35.71 -16.54 30.90
CA LEU A 173 -36.91 -16.69 31.72
C LEU A 173 -36.52 -16.96 33.17
#